data_AF-A0A8X6WN17-F1
#
_entry.id   AF-A0A8X6WN17-F1
#
_cell.length_a   1.000
_cell.length_b   1.000
_cell.length_c   1.000
_cell.angle_alpha   90.00
_cell.angle_beta   90.00
_cell.angle_gamma   90.00
#
_symmetry.space_group_name_H-M   'P 1'
#
loop_
_entity.id
_entity.type
_entity.pdbx_description
1 polymer ?
#
loop_
_entity_poly.entity_id
_entity_poly.type
_entity_poly.pdbx_seq_one_letter_code
_entity_poly.pdbx_strand_id
1 'polypeptide(L)'
;MTLKTVLKNFLNYADTLEAQKKLGKDLYEVDFQKLKALTEELKHDKDYATSEGLKEVNRRKNRYKDILPYDYTRVILSEYPGVPGSDYINANYIK
;
A
#
# COMPACT_ATOMS: atom_id res chain seq x y z
N MET A 1 -7.64 -16.48 24.08
CA MET A 1 -6.23 -16.86 23.84
C MET A 1 -5.35 -15.83 24.53
N THR A 2 -4.29 -16.21 25.26
CA THR A 2 -3.44 -15.22 25.95
C THR A 2 -2.45 -14.57 24.97
N LEU A 3 -1.98 -13.34 25.26
CA LEU A 3 -0.93 -12.69 24.46
C LEU A 3 0.31 -13.60 24.32
N LYS A 4 0.70 -14.27 25.40
CA LYS A 4 1.81 -15.23 25.40
C LYS A 4 1.60 -16.35 24.39
N THR A 5 0.37 -16.88 24.28
CA THR A 5 0.04 -17.92 23.30
C THR A 5 0.11 -17.38 21.87
N VAL A 6 -0.42 -16.18 21.62
CA VAL A 6 -0.37 -15.54 20.29
C VAL A 6 1.06 -15.32 19.83
N LEU A 7 1.91 -14.75 20.70
CA LEU A 7 3.32 -14.50 20.38
C LEU A 7 4.09 -15.80 20.13
N LYS A 8 3.84 -16.85 20.91
CA LYS A 8 4.46 -18.17 20.67
C LYS A 8 4.05 -18.74 19.31
N ASN A 9 2.77 -18.64 18.94
CA ASN A 9 2.30 -19.11 17.65
C ASN A 9 2.94 -18.34 16.50
N PHE A 10 3.10 -17.02 16.65
CA PHE A 10 3.78 -16.17 15.66
C PHE A 10 5.25 -16.62 15.45
N LEU A 11 5.99 -16.83 16.54
CA LEU A 11 7.38 -17.31 16.45
C LEU A 11 7.47 -18.67 15.78
N ASN A 12 6.61 -19.62 16.17
CA ASN A 12 6.57 -20.96 15.56
C ASN A 12 6.26 -20.88 14.04
N TYR A 13 5.39 -19.95 13.64
CA TYR A 13 5.08 -19.74 12.23
C TYR A 13 6.27 -19.16 11.47
N ALA A 14 6.97 -18.16 12.02
CA ALA A 14 8.18 -17.62 11.43
C ALA A 14 9.26 -18.71 11.24
N ASP A 15 9.50 -19.54 12.25
CA ASP A 15 10.44 -20.67 12.16
C ASP A 15 10.02 -21.66 11.06
N THR A 16 8.72 -21.87 10.88
CA THR A 16 8.17 -22.71 9.81
C THR A 16 8.47 -22.12 8.43
N LEU A 17 8.25 -20.80 8.24
CA LEU A 17 8.55 -20.12 6.98
C LEU A 17 10.03 -20.26 6.61
N GLU A 18 10.93 -20.05 7.57
CA GLU A 18 12.38 -20.20 7.37
C GLU A 18 12.79 -21.63 7.05
N ALA A 19 12.21 -22.63 7.73
CA ALA A 19 12.48 -24.04 7.45
C ALA A 19 12.01 -24.45 6.04
N GLN A 20 10.83 -24.01 5.61
CA GLN A 20 10.31 -24.29 4.26
C GLN A 20 11.16 -23.63 3.19
N LYS A 21 11.62 -22.39 3.41
CA LYS A 21 12.51 -21.69 2.49
C LYS A 21 13.82 -22.46 2.25
N LYS A 22 14.42 -23.04 3.30
CA LYS A 22 15.62 -23.90 3.19
C LYS A 22 15.37 -25.18 2.38
N LEU A 23 14.14 -25.68 2.36
CA LEU A 23 13.71 -26.81 1.54
C LEU A 23 13.34 -26.40 0.09
N GLY A 24 13.61 -25.15 -0.29
CA GLY A 24 13.33 -24.62 -1.63
C GLY A 24 11.88 -24.16 -1.83
N LYS A 25 11.06 -24.13 -0.77
CA LYS A 25 9.69 -23.62 -0.81
C LYS A 25 9.64 -22.24 -0.17
N ASP A 26 9.81 -21.19 -0.97
CA ASP A 26 9.74 -19.82 -0.47
C ASP A 26 8.28 -19.37 -0.31
N LEU A 27 7.75 -19.53 0.91
CA LEU A 27 6.39 -19.12 1.23
C LEU A 27 6.21 -17.59 1.28
N TYR A 28 7.29 -16.81 1.45
CA TYR A 28 7.22 -15.36 1.36
C TYR A 28 6.91 -14.92 -0.08
N GLU A 29 7.53 -15.58 -1.06
CA GLU A 29 7.26 -15.31 -2.48
C GLU A 29 5.79 -15.65 -2.82
N VAL A 30 5.28 -16.77 -2.31
CA VAL A 30 3.88 -17.15 -2.49
C VAL A 30 2.95 -16.07 -1.95
N ASP A 31 3.19 -15.57 -0.74
CA ASP A 31 2.36 -14.52 -0.14
C ASP A 31 2.53 -13.17 -0.84
N PHE A 32 3.73 -12.83 -1.33
CA PHE A 32 3.95 -11.64 -2.15
C PHE A 32 3.14 -11.68 -3.45
N GLN A 33 3.08 -12.82 -4.14
CA GLN A 33 2.27 -12.97 -5.35
C GLN A 33 0.76 -12.87 -5.06
N LYS A 34 0.30 -13.39 -3.91
CA LYS A 34 -1.10 -13.20 -3.49
C LYS A 34 -1.43 -11.72 -3.24
N LEU A 35 -0.54 -11.00 -2.55
CA LEU A 35 -0.71 -9.56 -2.33
C LEU A 35 -0.75 -8.79 -3.64
N LYS A 36 0.17 -9.11 -4.56
CA LYS A 36 0.18 -8.51 -5.91
C LYS A 36 -1.14 -8.75 -6.64
N ALA A 37 -1.62 -10.01 -6.70
CA ALA A 37 -2.88 -10.36 -7.34
C ALA A 37 -4.06 -9.58 -6.72
N LEU A 38 -4.16 -9.55 -5.40
CA LEU A 38 -5.17 -8.76 -4.69
C LEU A 38 -5.10 -7.28 -5.08
N THR A 39 -3.92 -6.67 -5.08
CA THR A 39 -3.79 -5.24 -5.41
C THR A 39 -4.14 -4.95 -6.87
N GLU A 40 -3.92 -5.88 -7.80
CA GLU A 40 -4.33 -5.74 -9.20
C GLU A 40 -5.87 -5.78 -9.33
N GLU A 41 -6.53 -6.69 -8.61
CA GLU A 41 -8.00 -6.78 -8.58
C GLU A 41 -8.63 -5.49 -8.03
N LEU A 42 -8.01 -4.89 -7.00
CA LEU A 42 -8.51 -3.68 -6.35
C LEU A 42 -8.28 -2.39 -7.15
N LYS A 43 -7.49 -2.39 -8.24
CA LYS A 43 -7.23 -1.17 -9.05
C LYS A 43 -8.49 -0.52 -9.61
N HIS A 44 -9.54 -1.30 -9.83
CA HIS A 44 -10.80 -0.83 -10.40
C HIS A 44 -11.88 -0.58 -9.34
N ASP A 45 -11.57 -0.85 -8.08
CA ASP A 45 -12.47 -0.58 -6.98
C ASP A 45 -12.45 0.92 -6.64
N LYS A 46 -13.65 1.48 -6.48
CA LYS A 46 -13.84 2.91 -6.21
C LYS A 46 -13.33 3.32 -4.84
N ASP A 47 -13.28 2.38 -3.89
CA ASP A 47 -12.76 2.64 -2.54
C ASP A 47 -11.25 2.91 -2.56
N TYR A 48 -10.54 2.51 -3.61
CA TYR A 48 -9.10 2.72 -3.80
C TYR A 48 -8.79 3.67 -4.98
N ALA A 49 -9.70 4.60 -5.26
CA ALA A 49 -9.50 5.61 -6.30
C ALA A 49 -8.25 6.47 -6.06
N THR A 50 -7.61 6.91 -7.15
CA THR A 50 -6.41 7.79 -7.16
C THR A 50 -6.65 9.02 -8.04
N SER A 51 -7.92 9.47 -8.10
CA SER A 51 -8.40 10.46 -9.05
C SER A 51 -7.72 11.83 -8.89
N GLU A 52 -7.37 12.22 -7.66
CA GLU A 52 -6.68 13.48 -7.38
C GLU A 52 -5.27 13.52 -7.98
N GLY A 53 -4.56 12.39 -7.97
CA GLY A 53 -3.25 12.26 -8.60
C GLY A 53 -3.29 12.24 -10.13
N LEU A 54 -4.42 11.84 -10.71
CA LEU A 54 -4.64 11.78 -12.16
C LEU A 54 -5.04 13.13 -12.78
N LYS A 55 -5.50 14.10 -11.97
CA LYS A 55 -5.83 15.46 -12.43
C LYS A 55 -4.65 16.10 -13.15
N GLU A 56 -4.91 16.78 -14.26
CA GLU A 56 -3.88 17.35 -15.12
C GLU A 56 -2.89 18.25 -14.36
N VAL A 57 -3.40 19.10 -13.46
CA VAL A 57 -2.63 20.00 -12.59
C VAL A 57 -1.71 19.27 -11.61
N ASN A 58 -1.97 17.99 -11.32
CA ASN A 58 -1.23 17.18 -10.34
C ASN A 58 -0.32 16.13 -10.98
N ARG A 59 -0.52 15.77 -12.26
CA ARG A 59 0.28 14.73 -12.94
C ARG A 59 1.79 14.96 -12.84
N ARG A 60 2.24 16.21 -12.99
CA ARG A 60 3.67 16.58 -12.90
C ARG A 60 4.23 16.55 -11.47
N LYS A 61 3.35 16.46 -10.46
CA LYS A 61 3.72 16.36 -9.03
C LYS A 61 3.99 14.90 -8.60
N ASN A 62 3.82 13.94 -9.50
CA ASN A 62 4.09 12.52 -9.28
C ASN A 62 5.43 12.12 -9.93
N ARG A 63 6.32 11.49 -9.17
CA ARG A 63 7.60 10.98 -9.70
C ARG A 63 7.40 9.85 -10.72
N TYR A 64 6.44 8.97 -10.44
CA TYR A 64 6.08 7.82 -11.27
C TYR A 64 4.59 7.90 -11.63
N LYS A 65 4.24 7.51 -12.85
CA LYS A 65 2.86 7.65 -13.36
C LYS A 65 1.90 6.62 -12.77
N ASP A 66 2.45 5.48 -12.38
CA ASP A 66 1.78 4.30 -11.85
C ASP A 66 1.74 4.27 -10.31
N ILE A 67 2.42 5.21 -9.64
CA ILE A 67 2.45 5.33 -8.18
C ILE A 67 1.73 6.62 -7.77
N LEU A 68 0.46 6.49 -7.42
CA LEU A 68 -0.43 7.60 -7.05
C LEU A 68 -1.02 7.36 -5.66
N PRO A 69 -1.28 8.43 -4.89
CA PRO A 69 -1.87 8.28 -3.57
C PRO A 69 -3.36 7.94 -3.68
N TYR A 70 -3.84 7.08 -2.78
CA TYR A 70 -5.28 6.83 -2.64
C TYR A 70 -6.01 8.07 -2.13
N ASP A 71 -7.15 8.40 -2.73
CA ASP A 71 -7.88 9.64 -2.45
C ASP A 71 -8.35 9.70 -0.98
N TYR A 72 -8.79 8.58 -0.41
CA TYR A 72 -9.38 8.52 0.94
C TYR A 72 -8.36 8.63 2.09
N THR A 73 -7.08 8.40 1.82
CA THR A 73 -5.99 8.51 2.82
C THR A 73 -4.91 9.52 2.44
N ARG A 74 -5.06 10.25 1.32
CA ARG A 74 -4.04 11.20 0.88
C ARG A 74 -3.82 12.28 1.93
N VAL A 75 -2.60 12.78 2.00
CA VAL A 75 -2.31 13.98 2.77
C VAL A 75 -2.86 15.18 2.00
N ILE A 76 -3.78 15.92 2.61
CA ILE A 76 -4.34 17.16 2.06
C ILE A 76 -3.57 18.34 2.68
N LEU A 77 -2.82 19.07 1.86
CA LEU A 77 -2.13 20.28 2.29
C LEU A 77 -3.12 21.47 2.35
N SER A 78 -2.75 22.53 3.06
CA SER A 78 -3.50 23.78 2.98
C SER A 78 -3.39 24.38 1.58
N GLU A 79 -4.53 24.74 1.00
CA GLU A 79 -4.57 25.40 -0.29
C GLU A 79 -3.82 26.74 -0.25
N TYR A 80 -3.04 26.99 -1.29
CA TYR A 80 -2.39 28.27 -1.53
C TYR A 80 -3.21 29.07 -2.55
N PRO A 81 -3.66 30.29 -2.22
CA PRO A 81 -4.50 31.10 -3.10
C PRO A 81 -3.90 31.30 -4.50
N GLY A 82 -4.70 31.07 -5.53
CA GLY A 82 -4.29 31.24 -6.93
C GLY A 82 -3.38 30.14 -7.49
N VAL A 83 -3.08 29.09 -6.73
CA VAL A 83 -2.26 27.94 -7.18
C VAL A 83 -3.11 26.66 -7.21
N PRO A 84 -3.65 26.27 -8.39
CA PRO A 84 -4.46 25.06 -8.53
C PRO A 84 -3.74 23.77 -8.10
N GLY A 85 -4.44 22.95 -7.32
CA GLY A 85 -3.93 21.69 -6.77
C GLY A 85 -2.82 21.85 -5.74
N SER A 86 -2.68 23.03 -5.12
CA SER A 86 -1.70 23.26 -4.05
C SER A 86 -1.95 22.41 -2.80
N ASP A 87 -3.16 21.88 -2.64
CA ASP A 87 -3.53 20.90 -1.61
C ASP A 87 -2.95 19.49 -1.87
N TYR A 88 -2.42 19.24 -3.07
CA TYR A 88 -1.98 17.92 -3.50
C TYR A 88 -0.49 17.70 -3.25
N ILE A 89 -0.20 16.58 -2.57
CA ILE A 89 1.12 15.94 -2.52
C ILE A 89 0.94 14.43 -2.69
N ASN A 90 1.90 13.77 -3.34
CA ASN A 90 1.91 12.30 -3.45
C ASN A 90 2.35 11.69 -2.10
N ALA A 91 1.39 11.56 -1.18
CA ALA A 91 1.59 10.95 0.14
C ALA A 91 0.25 10.45 0.70
N ASN A 92 0.29 9.41 1.53
CA ASN A 92 -0.85 8.87 2.27
C ASN A 92 -0.52 8.74 3.76
N TYR A 93 -1.53 8.89 4.61
CA TYR A 93 -1.45 8.48 6.01
C TYR A 93 -1.54 6.95 6.13
N ILE A 94 -0.79 6.39 7.08
CA ILE A 94 -0.87 4.99 7.49
C ILE A 94 -1.14 4.99 9.00
N LYS A 95 -2.09 4.16 9.45
CA LYS A 95 -2.44 4.01 10.86
C LYS A 95 -1.52 3.01 11.56
#